data_AF-A0A382IRX1-F1
#
_entry.id   AF-A0A382IRX1-F1
#
_cell.length_a   1.000
_cell.length_b   1.000
_cell.length_c   1.000
_cell.angle_alpha   90.00
_cell.angle_beta   90.00
_cell.angle_gamma   90.00
#
_symmetry.space_group_name_H-M   'P 1'
#
loop_
_entity.id
_entity.type
_entity.pdbx_description
1 polymer ?
#
loop_
_entity_poly.entity_id
_entity_poly.type
_entity_poly.pdbx_seq_one_letter_code
_entity_poly.pdbx_strand_id
1 'polypeptide(L)'
;MMFAIKHYDNPLCESEKEFHDDMKRFKYIKRLLRKHKETGVLKERLLLNHIIVLNNLFGPEACVTLLLFKIQKEYWETLKSFLLYLNMIREDELRDVNKNIKVLEILGKL
;
A
#
# COMPACT_ATOMS: atom_id res chain seq x y z
N MET A 1 -0.81 -16.43 -6.00
CA MET A 1 0.44 -16.03 -6.70
C MET A 1 0.18 -15.68 -8.15
N MET A 2 -0.58 -16.51 -8.89
CA MET A 2 -0.92 -16.27 -10.32
C MET A 2 -1.51 -14.88 -10.60
N PHE A 3 -2.39 -14.34 -9.75
CA PHE A 3 -2.92 -12.98 -9.93
C PHE A 3 -1.84 -11.89 -9.89
N ALA A 4 -0.88 -11.99 -8.96
CA ALA A 4 0.20 -11.02 -8.85
C ALA A 4 1.13 -11.10 -10.05
N ILE A 5 1.54 -12.31 -10.45
CA ILE A 5 2.42 -12.53 -11.60
C ILE A 5 1.80 -11.97 -12.88
N LYS A 6 0.49 -12.17 -13.09
CA LYS A 6 -0.21 -11.71 -14.29
C LYS A 6 -0.23 -10.18 -14.46
N HIS A 7 -0.25 -9.43 -13.35
CA HIS A 7 -0.36 -7.96 -13.37
C HIS A 7 0.97 -7.27 -13.05
N TYR A 8 2.03 -8.04 -12.82
CA TYR A 8 3.34 -7.49 -12.55
C TYR A 8 4.01 -7.09 -13.86
N ASP A 9 4.22 -5.78 -14.02
CA ASP A 9 4.94 -5.18 -15.13
C ASP A 9 6.15 -4.43 -14.58
N ASN A 10 7.33 -4.96 -14.86
CA ASN A 10 8.58 -4.28 -14.61
C ASN A 10 9.34 -4.23 -15.94
N PRO A 11 9.48 -3.05 -16.58
CA PRO A 11 10.14 -2.94 -17.88
C PRO A 11 11.61 -3.32 -17.85
N LEU A 12 12.22 -3.40 -16.65
CA LEU A 12 13.61 -3.84 -16.44
C LEU A 12 13.68 -5.27 -15.88
N CYS A 13 12.58 -6.04 -15.93
CA CYS A 13 12.52 -7.34 -15.25
C CYS A 13 13.52 -8.36 -15.83
N GLU A 14 14.69 -8.43 -15.23
CA GLU A 14 15.76 -9.33 -15.65
C GLU A 14 15.66 -10.71 -14.95
N SER A 15 14.93 -10.84 -13.81
CA SER A 15 14.79 -12.14 -13.12
C SER A 15 13.61 -12.29 -12.13
N GLU A 16 13.21 -13.54 -11.86
CA GLU A 16 12.24 -13.95 -10.83
C GLU A 16 12.59 -13.43 -9.41
N LYS A 17 13.89 -13.22 -9.16
CA LYS A 17 14.39 -12.71 -7.87
C LYS A 17 13.87 -11.31 -7.57
N GLU A 18 13.79 -10.43 -8.56
CA GLU A 18 13.30 -9.05 -8.37
C GLU A 18 11.82 -9.03 -7.99
N PHE A 19 11.01 -9.85 -8.64
CA PHE A 19 9.60 -10.03 -8.28
C PHE A 19 9.47 -10.42 -6.80
N HIS A 20 10.27 -11.39 -6.33
CA HIS A 20 10.26 -11.77 -4.92
C HIS A 20 10.69 -10.65 -3.98
N ASP A 21 11.65 -9.81 -4.38
CA ASP A 21 12.08 -8.66 -3.61
C ASP A 21 11.01 -7.56 -3.55
N ASP A 22 10.28 -7.33 -4.63
CA ASP A 22 9.11 -6.44 -4.64
C ASP A 22 7.97 -6.97 -3.80
N MET A 23 7.74 -8.28 -3.81
CA MET A 23 6.76 -8.91 -2.93
C MET A 23 7.10 -8.73 -1.42
N LYS A 24 8.36 -8.51 -1.05
CA LYS A 24 8.74 -8.19 0.35
C LYS A 24 8.21 -6.83 0.79
N ARG A 25 7.91 -5.89 -0.13
CA ARG A 25 7.36 -4.57 0.20
C ARG A 25 6.00 -4.66 0.86
N PHE A 26 5.13 -5.59 0.47
CA PHE A 26 3.86 -5.83 1.17
C PHE A 26 4.07 -6.20 2.65
N LYS A 27 5.02 -7.09 2.93
CA LYS A 27 5.39 -7.46 4.31
C LYS A 27 5.93 -6.26 5.07
N TYR A 28 6.70 -5.40 4.41
CA TYR A 28 7.26 -4.22 5.05
C TYR A 28 6.20 -3.14 5.34
N ILE A 29 5.29 -2.86 4.40
CA ILE A 29 4.14 -1.97 4.61
C ILE A 29 3.34 -2.44 5.83
N LYS A 30 3.00 -3.72 5.88
CA LYS A 30 2.32 -4.33 7.04
C LYS A 30 3.07 -4.09 8.36
N ARG A 31 4.40 -4.25 8.36
CA ARG A 31 5.24 -3.98 9.55
C ARG A 31 5.20 -2.50 9.95
N LEU A 32 5.23 -1.58 9.00
CA LEU A 32 5.16 -0.14 9.26
C LEU A 32 3.79 0.27 9.81
N LEU A 33 2.70 -0.24 9.24
CA LEU A 33 1.34 0.01 9.73
C LEU A 33 1.14 -0.54 11.15
N ARG A 34 1.63 -1.76 11.40
CA ARG A 34 1.60 -2.35 12.75
C ARG A 34 2.35 -1.49 13.76
N LYS A 35 3.58 -1.06 13.43
CA LYS A 35 4.38 -0.20 14.31
C LYS A 35 3.68 1.14 14.58
N HIS A 36 3.07 1.75 13.56
CA HIS A 36 2.28 2.97 13.74
C HIS A 36 1.11 2.76 14.71
N LYS A 37 0.38 1.64 14.60
CA LYS A 37 -0.70 1.31 15.53
C LYS A 37 -0.19 1.09 16.96
N GLU A 38 0.95 0.44 17.13
CA GLU A 38 1.54 0.14 18.44
C GLU A 38 2.17 1.37 19.12
N THR A 39 2.84 2.25 18.36
CA THR A 39 3.65 3.34 18.93
C THR A 39 3.14 4.75 18.61
N GLY A 40 2.14 4.88 17.73
CA GLY A 40 1.68 6.16 17.18
C GLY A 40 2.62 6.79 16.15
N VAL A 41 3.85 6.27 15.99
CA VAL A 41 4.85 6.86 15.09
C VAL A 41 4.58 6.43 13.65
N LEU A 42 4.13 7.37 12.84
CA LEU A 42 3.96 7.17 11.40
C LEU A 42 5.31 7.31 10.68
N LYS A 43 5.53 6.48 9.65
CA LYS A 43 6.68 6.58 8.73
C LYS A 43 6.15 6.85 7.33
N GLU A 44 5.50 7.99 7.17
CA GLU A 44 4.71 8.39 6.01
C GLU A 44 5.52 8.32 4.70
N ARG A 45 6.74 8.88 4.66
CA ARG A 45 7.58 8.84 3.45
C ARG A 45 7.97 7.42 3.04
N LEU A 46 8.27 6.54 4.01
CA LEU A 46 8.60 5.14 3.73
C LEU A 46 7.38 4.36 3.23
N LEU A 47 6.21 4.59 3.84
CA LEU A 47 4.95 3.98 3.40
C LEU A 47 4.60 4.43 1.98
N LEU A 48 4.65 5.73 1.70
CA LEU A 48 4.42 6.29 0.36
C LEU A 48 5.36 5.66 -0.66
N ASN A 49 6.66 5.61 -0.38
CA ASN A 49 7.64 5.04 -1.30
C ASN A 49 7.30 3.57 -1.64
N HIS A 50 7.01 2.74 -0.64
CA HIS A 50 6.68 1.34 -0.90
C HIS A 50 5.36 1.17 -1.68
N ILE A 51 4.34 1.97 -1.37
CA ILE A 51 3.05 1.89 -2.08
C ILE A 51 3.19 2.38 -3.51
N ILE A 52 3.89 3.50 -3.76
CA ILE A 52 4.12 4.03 -5.10
C ILE A 52 4.90 3.04 -5.97
N VAL A 53 5.97 2.43 -5.44
CA VAL A 53 6.73 1.41 -6.18
C VAL A 53 5.83 0.23 -6.54
N LEU A 54 5.02 -0.27 -5.61
CA LEU A 54 4.08 -1.34 -5.92
C LEU A 54 3.00 -0.90 -6.93
N ASN A 55 2.52 0.33 -6.85
CA ASN A 55 1.55 0.86 -7.80
C ASN A 55 2.13 0.93 -9.22
N ASN A 56 3.38 1.35 -9.35
CA ASN A 56 4.06 1.40 -10.64
C ASN A 56 4.27 0.01 -11.24
N LEU A 57 4.49 -1.01 -10.39
CA LEU A 57 4.73 -2.38 -10.82
C LEU A 57 3.46 -3.17 -11.14
N PHE A 58 2.37 -2.92 -10.42
CA PHE A 58 1.14 -3.72 -10.53
C PHE A 58 -0.02 -2.96 -11.20
N GLY A 59 0.11 -1.65 -11.39
CA GLY A 59 -1.01 -0.77 -11.68
C GLY A 59 -1.94 -0.57 -10.48
N PRO A 60 -2.84 0.45 -10.53
CA PRO A 60 -3.67 0.84 -9.39
C PRO A 60 -4.61 -0.26 -8.91
N GLU A 61 -5.37 -0.89 -9.81
CA GLU A 61 -6.38 -1.89 -9.44
C GLU A 61 -5.77 -3.13 -8.79
N ALA A 62 -4.74 -3.71 -9.41
CA ALA A 62 -4.09 -4.90 -8.87
C ALA A 62 -3.27 -4.57 -7.61
N CYS A 63 -2.61 -3.40 -7.54
CA CYS A 63 -1.89 -2.98 -6.34
C CYS A 63 -2.85 -2.86 -5.14
N VAL A 64 -3.98 -2.15 -5.30
CA VAL A 64 -4.99 -2.01 -4.23
C VAL A 64 -5.51 -3.39 -3.80
N THR A 65 -5.86 -4.25 -4.77
CA THR A 65 -6.37 -5.61 -4.48
C THR A 65 -5.36 -6.43 -3.68
N LEU A 66 -4.08 -6.39 -4.07
CA LEU A 66 -3.01 -7.11 -3.39
C LEU A 66 -2.74 -6.53 -2.00
N LEU A 67 -2.77 -5.21 -1.83
CA LEU A 67 -2.60 -4.56 -0.53
C LEU A 67 -3.71 -4.97 0.44
N LEU A 68 -4.97 -4.90 0.00
CA LEU A 68 -6.12 -5.32 0.81
C LEU A 68 -6.07 -6.81 1.16
N PHE A 69 -5.65 -7.66 0.22
CA PHE A 69 -5.49 -9.09 0.48
C PHE A 69 -4.36 -9.42 1.47
N LYS A 70 -3.25 -8.67 1.43
CA LYS A 70 -2.04 -8.96 2.24
C LYS A 70 -2.04 -8.29 3.61
N ILE A 71 -2.78 -7.19 3.78
CA ILE A 71 -2.83 -6.40 5.02
C ILE A 71 -4.09 -6.74 5.79
N GLN A 72 -3.98 -6.96 7.10
CA GLN A 72 -5.16 -7.26 7.94
C GLN A 72 -6.09 -6.05 8.08
N LYS A 73 -7.39 -6.32 8.20
CA LYS A 73 -8.45 -5.30 8.31
C LYS A 73 -8.19 -4.25 9.39
N GLU A 74 -7.57 -4.64 10.50
CA GLU A 74 -7.25 -3.74 11.60
C GLU A 74 -6.25 -2.62 11.27
N TYR A 75 -5.59 -2.69 10.11
CA TYR A 75 -4.69 -1.66 9.59
C TYR A 75 -5.27 -0.92 8.37
N TRP A 76 -6.47 -1.28 7.94
CA TRP A 76 -7.07 -0.73 6.71
C TRP A 76 -7.43 0.73 6.85
N GLU A 77 -7.72 1.24 8.05
CA GLU A 77 -8.05 2.66 8.26
C GLU A 77 -6.88 3.58 7.87
N THR A 78 -5.68 3.26 8.37
CA THR A 78 -4.44 3.95 7.99
C THR A 78 -4.14 3.73 6.52
N LEU A 79 -4.19 2.48 6.03
CA LEU A 79 -3.90 2.16 4.63
C LEU A 79 -4.83 2.92 3.66
N LYS A 80 -6.14 2.97 3.94
CA LYS A 80 -7.15 3.68 3.13
C LYS A 80 -6.77 5.15 2.96
N SER A 81 -6.21 5.77 4.01
CA SER A 81 -5.74 7.15 3.98
C SER A 81 -4.61 7.36 2.96
N PHE A 82 -3.65 6.42 2.89
CA PHE A 82 -2.60 6.46 1.86
C PHE A 82 -3.15 6.21 0.45
N LEU A 83 -4.08 5.27 0.30
CA LEU A 83 -4.68 4.96 -1.01
C LEU A 83 -5.50 6.12 -1.56
N LEU A 84 -6.28 6.81 -0.71
CA LEU A 84 -6.99 8.02 -1.08
C LEU A 84 -6.03 9.16 -1.45
N TYR A 85 -4.99 9.38 -0.63
CA TYR A 85 -4.00 10.42 -0.89
C TYR A 85 -3.27 10.22 -2.23
N LEU A 86 -2.97 8.97 -2.59
CA LEU A 86 -2.35 8.62 -3.86
C LEU A 86 -3.34 8.53 -5.03
N ASN A 87 -4.62 8.84 -4.82
CA ASN A 87 -5.70 8.71 -5.79
C ASN A 87 -5.79 7.29 -6.41
N MET A 88 -5.48 6.27 -5.62
CA MET A 88 -5.55 4.86 -6.03
C MET A 88 -6.95 4.26 -5.83
N ILE A 89 -7.78 4.91 -5.01
CA ILE A 89 -9.19 4.57 -4.77
C ILE A 89 -10.01 5.86 -4.67
N ARG A 90 -11.31 5.77 -4.92
CA ARG A 90 -12.28 6.84 -4.69
C ARG A 90 -12.74 6.86 -3.23
N GLU A 91 -13.26 8.01 -2.79
CA GLU A 91 -13.83 8.20 -1.45
C GLU A 91 -14.98 7.23 -1.13
N ASP A 92 -15.76 6.85 -2.14
CA ASP A 92 -16.90 5.95 -1.99
C ASP A 92 -16.53 4.46 -2.10
N GLU A 93 -15.25 4.14 -2.27
CA GLU A 93 -14.73 2.78 -2.15
C GLU A 93 -14.37 2.45 -0.69
N LEU A 94 -14.41 1.16 -0.34
CA LEU A 94 -14.16 0.68 1.02
C LEU A 94 -15.02 1.41 2.07
N ARG A 95 -16.34 1.56 1.81
CA ARG A 95 -17.26 2.34 2.67
C ARG A 95 -17.29 1.85 4.12
N ASP A 96 -17.09 0.55 4.33
CA ASP A 96 -17.05 -0.08 5.66
C ASP A 96 -15.75 0.21 6.43
N VAL A 97 -14.80 0.92 5.81
CA VAL A 97 -13.51 1.28 6.40
C VAL A 97 -13.45 2.78 6.54
N ASN A 98 -13.34 3.25 7.78
CA ASN A 98 -13.11 4.66 8.04
C ASN A 98 -11.73 5.09 7.51
N LYS A 99 -11.61 6.34 7.07
CA LYS A 99 -10.30 6.94 6.78
C LYS A 99 -9.75 7.58 8.05
N ASN A 100 -8.44 7.52 8.24
CA ASN A 100 -7.78 8.15 9.36
C ASN A 100 -7.48 9.62 9.00
N ILE A 101 -8.31 10.53 9.52
CA ILE A 101 -8.24 11.97 9.19
C ILE A 101 -6.87 12.56 9.56
N LYS A 102 -6.30 12.18 10.72
CA LYS A 102 -4.98 12.66 11.15
C LYS A 102 -3.88 12.25 10.17
N VAL A 103 -3.94 11.01 9.67
CA VAL A 103 -2.98 10.53 8.66
C VAL A 103 -3.15 11.32 7.36
N LEU A 104 -4.37 11.57 6.89
CA LEU A 104 -4.62 12.39 5.70
C LEU A 104 -4.07 13.82 5.85
N GLU A 105 -4.27 14.45 7.01
CA GLU A 105 -3.72 15.78 7.29
C GLU A 105 -2.19 15.80 7.29
N ILE A 106 -1.54 14.74 7.82
CA ILE A 106 -0.08 14.60 7.76
C ILE A 106 0.38 14.48 6.31
N LEU A 107 -0.30 13.66 5.52
CA LEU A 107 0.04 13.44 4.11
C LEU A 107 -0.15 14.70 3.27
N GLY A 108 -1.22 15.47 3.49
CA GLY A 108 -1.48 16.73 2.78
C GLY A 108 -0.53 17.88 3.09
N LYS A 109 0.35 17.73 4.11
CA LYS A 109 1.39 18.70 4.47
C LYS A 109 2.77 18.34 3.90
N LEU A 110 2.92 17.21 3.21
CA LEU A 110 4.16 16.78 2.57
C LEU A 110 4.44 17.55 1.28
#